data_AF-A0A2N9H1Z0-F1
#
_entry.id   AF-A0A2N9H1Z0-F1
#
_cell.length_a   1.000
_cell.length_b   1.000
_cell.length_c   1.000
_cell.angle_alpha   90.00
_cell.angle_beta   90.00
_cell.angle_gamma   90.00
#
_symmetry.space_group_name_H-M   'P 1'
#
loop_
_entity.id
_entity.type
_entity.pdbx_description
1 polymer ?
#
loop_
_entity_poly.entity_id
_entity_poly.type
_entity_poly.pdbx_seq_one_letter_code
_entity_poly.pdbx_strand_id
1 'polypeptide(L)'
;MAEALCTYIEKDRPFLGICLGLQLLFESSEENGPVNGLGLIPGVVGRFDSSNGFRVPHIGWNALKIKNNSEILDDIGNRHVYFVHSYRAMPKPEGKASKLAKRVIACLDVRTNDNGDLVVTKGDQYDVREHTKENEAVVVSIDPRRVYLKNPDDVEFKAVRLTNPGPNGEEYAWYQCTVNGGREGRPIGAYELAKAVEELGAGEILLNCIDCDGQGKGFDIDLIKLISDAVSIPVIASSGAGGVEHFSEVFAKTNASAALAAGIFHRKEVPVQSVKEHLSKEGIEVRI
;
A
#
# COMPACT_ATOMS: atom_id res chain seq x y z
N MET A 1 -22.19 10.61 1.08
CA MET A 1 -21.26 9.53 1.50
C MET A 1 -20.80 9.72 2.94
N ALA A 2 -20.29 10.90 3.32
CA ALA A 2 -19.89 11.24 4.70
C ALA A 2 -21.01 10.98 5.73
N GLU A 3 -22.24 11.45 5.49
CA GLU A 3 -23.37 11.24 6.40
C GLU A 3 -23.74 9.76 6.61
N ALA A 4 -23.67 8.95 5.55
CA ALA A 4 -23.95 7.52 5.63
C ALA A 4 -22.88 6.79 6.47
N LEU A 5 -21.61 7.21 6.31
CA LEU A 5 -20.50 6.70 7.09
C LEU A 5 -20.61 7.11 8.56
N CYS A 6 -20.87 8.39 8.85
CA CYS A 6 -21.13 8.87 10.21
C CYS A 6 -22.30 8.10 10.84
N THR A 7 -23.41 7.94 10.13
CA THR A 7 -24.58 7.18 10.62
C THR A 7 -24.23 5.71 10.89
N TYR A 8 -23.43 5.07 10.04
CA TYR A 8 -22.98 3.69 10.24
C TYR A 8 -22.12 3.56 11.49
N ILE A 9 -21.18 4.48 11.65
CA ILE A 9 -20.22 4.55 12.75
C ILE A 9 -20.97 4.86 14.06
N GLU A 10 -21.87 5.85 14.09
CA GLU A 10 -22.73 6.23 15.23
C GLU A 10 -23.66 5.09 15.71
N LYS A 11 -23.97 4.13 14.83
CA LYS A 11 -24.71 2.90 15.18
C LYS A 11 -23.83 1.83 15.84
N ASP A 12 -22.63 2.20 16.30
CA ASP A 12 -21.66 1.34 17.00
C ASP A 12 -21.25 0.11 16.19
N ARG A 13 -21.14 0.28 14.87
CA ARG A 13 -20.72 -0.79 13.97
C ARG A 13 -19.20 -0.78 13.78
N PRO A 14 -18.56 -1.95 13.64
CA PRO A 14 -17.13 -2.03 13.40
C PRO A 14 -16.73 -1.25 12.14
N PHE A 15 -15.75 -0.36 12.28
CA PHE A 15 -15.19 0.42 11.19
C PHE A 15 -13.66 0.42 11.30
N LEU A 16 -12.98 0.23 10.17
CA LEU A 16 -11.52 0.22 10.11
C LEU A 16 -11.03 1.37 9.23
N GLY A 17 -10.47 2.39 9.88
CA GLY A 17 -9.86 3.54 9.23
C GLY A 17 -8.37 3.31 8.96
N ILE A 18 -7.98 3.33 7.68
CA ILE A 18 -6.63 3.03 7.22
C ILE A 18 -6.04 4.27 6.53
N CYS A 19 -4.85 4.73 6.96
CA CYS A 19 -4.18 5.93 6.43
C CYS A 19 -5.08 7.16 6.44
N LEU A 20 -5.52 7.71 5.30
CA LEU A 20 -6.47 8.81 5.32
C LEU A 20 -7.83 8.36 5.88
N GLY A 21 -8.22 7.10 5.74
CA GLY A 21 -9.42 6.57 6.40
C GLY A 21 -9.41 6.79 7.92
N LEU A 22 -8.21 6.77 8.54
CA LEU A 22 -8.04 7.23 9.92
C LEU A 22 -8.13 8.76 10.01
N GLN A 23 -7.39 9.48 9.17
CA GLN A 23 -7.33 10.95 9.21
C GLN A 23 -8.71 11.61 9.05
N LEU A 24 -9.57 11.06 8.19
CA LEU A 24 -10.94 11.50 7.94
C LEU A 24 -11.81 11.45 9.19
N LEU A 25 -11.50 10.60 10.18
CA LEU A 25 -12.28 10.55 11.41
C LEU A 25 -12.05 11.78 12.28
N PHE A 26 -10.96 12.51 12.11
CA PHE A 26 -10.62 13.67 12.93
C PHE A 26 -11.43 14.91 12.52
N GLU A 27 -11.40 15.98 13.34
CA GLU A 27 -12.10 17.23 13.05
C GLU A 27 -11.54 17.93 11.81
N SER A 28 -10.22 17.87 11.63
CA SER A 28 -9.56 18.52 10.52
C SER A 28 -8.19 17.93 10.18
N SER A 29 -7.68 18.25 8.99
CA SER A 29 -6.31 17.97 8.56
C SER A 29 -5.65 19.25 8.03
N GLU A 30 -4.34 19.37 8.22
CA GLU A 30 -3.49 20.40 7.64
C GLU A 30 -2.92 19.99 6.26
N GLU A 31 -3.18 18.74 5.83
CA GLU A 31 -2.72 18.21 4.55
C GLU A 31 -3.41 18.93 3.39
N ASN A 32 -2.62 19.61 2.56
CA ASN A 32 -3.09 20.50 1.49
C ASN A 32 -3.89 21.74 1.95
N GLY A 33 -3.58 22.25 3.15
CA GLY A 33 -4.30 23.37 3.77
C GLY A 33 -5.36 22.88 4.76
N PRO A 34 -5.96 23.76 5.57
CA PRO A 34 -6.94 23.35 6.58
C PRO A 34 -8.21 22.81 5.91
N VAL A 35 -8.44 21.51 6.03
CA VAL A 35 -9.65 20.82 5.56
C VAL A 35 -10.40 20.18 6.71
N ASN A 36 -11.73 20.16 6.65
CA ASN A 36 -12.56 19.51 7.66
C ASN A 36 -12.60 18.00 7.41
N GLY A 37 -12.51 17.21 8.48
CA GLY A 37 -12.82 15.79 8.48
C GLY A 37 -14.27 15.52 8.90
N LEU A 38 -14.57 14.28 9.27
CA LEU A 38 -15.90 13.84 9.72
C LEU A 38 -16.21 14.28 11.15
N GLY A 39 -15.21 14.73 11.93
CA GLY A 39 -15.42 15.23 13.28
C GLY A 39 -15.85 14.18 14.30
N LEU A 40 -15.62 12.89 14.00
CA LEU A 40 -15.97 11.77 14.87
C LEU A 40 -14.97 11.59 16.02
N ILE A 41 -13.71 12.02 15.80
CA ILE A 41 -12.62 12.04 16.78
C ILE A 41 -12.17 13.50 16.97
N PRO A 42 -12.25 14.06 18.18
CA PRO A 42 -11.73 15.39 18.48
C PRO A 42 -10.21 15.47 18.24
N GLY A 43 -9.75 16.43 17.46
CA GLY A 43 -8.34 16.61 17.13
C GLY A 43 -8.07 16.95 15.67
N VAL A 44 -6.80 17.19 15.38
CA VAL A 44 -6.31 17.59 14.06
C VAL A 44 -5.27 16.62 13.56
N VAL A 45 -5.24 16.39 12.26
CA VAL A 45 -4.13 15.71 11.59
C VAL A 45 -3.14 16.76 11.12
N GLY A 46 -2.00 16.83 11.79
CA GLY A 46 -0.99 17.86 11.54
C GLY A 46 0.31 17.29 11.00
N ARG A 47 1.12 18.14 10.36
CA ARG A 47 2.38 17.70 9.76
C ARG A 47 3.37 17.27 10.85
N PHE A 48 4.22 16.29 10.55
CA PHE A 48 5.37 16.00 11.42
C PHE A 48 6.27 17.23 11.55
N ASP A 49 6.67 17.50 12.78
CA ASP A 49 7.69 18.49 13.07
C ASP A 49 9.08 17.96 12.66
N SER A 50 9.62 18.52 11.59
CA SER A 50 10.95 18.20 11.06
C SER A 50 12.08 19.03 11.70
N SER A 51 11.76 19.97 12.60
CA SER A 51 12.76 20.89 13.19
C SER A 51 13.84 20.16 13.99
N ASN A 52 13.51 19.01 14.57
CA ASN A 52 14.43 18.17 15.34
C ASN A 52 15.23 17.17 14.49
N GLY A 53 15.29 17.36 13.17
CA GLY A 53 16.07 16.51 12.26
C GLY A 53 15.36 15.22 11.81
N PHE A 54 14.07 15.07 12.11
CA PHE A 54 13.27 13.96 11.59
C PHE A 54 13.02 14.12 10.09
N ARG A 55 13.24 13.04 9.33
CA ARG A 55 12.91 13.01 7.90
C ARG A 55 11.41 12.85 7.73
N VAL A 56 10.82 13.75 6.94
CA VAL A 56 9.40 13.78 6.58
C VAL A 56 9.30 13.70 5.04
N PRO A 57 8.52 12.77 4.45
CA PRO A 57 7.63 11.81 5.10
C PRO A 57 8.36 10.82 6.01
N HIS A 58 7.69 10.41 7.07
CA HIS A 58 8.11 9.26 7.88
C HIS A 58 7.84 8.00 7.06
N ILE A 59 8.90 7.27 6.73
CA ILE A 59 8.86 6.03 5.92
C ILE A 59 9.65 4.96 6.69
N GLY A 60 8.96 3.93 7.17
CA GLY A 60 9.61 2.82 7.84
C GLY A 60 8.75 2.06 8.83
N TRP A 61 9.34 0.98 9.35
CA TRP A 61 8.78 0.18 10.43
C TRP A 61 8.98 0.89 11.76
N ASN A 62 7.89 1.09 12.51
CA ASN A 62 7.95 1.73 13.82
C ASN A 62 7.18 0.92 14.87
N ALA A 63 7.69 0.94 16.10
CA ALA A 63 7.12 0.20 17.20
C ALA A 63 5.78 0.82 17.65
N LEU A 64 4.79 -0.03 17.86
CA LEU A 64 3.50 0.36 18.42
C LEU A 64 3.60 0.46 19.94
N LYS A 65 3.21 1.62 20.47
CA LYS A 65 2.91 1.77 21.90
C LYS A 65 1.42 1.53 22.12
N ILE A 66 1.07 0.27 22.41
CA ILE A 66 -0.31 -0.13 22.70
C ILE A 66 -0.72 0.44 24.07
N LYS A 67 -1.76 1.29 24.08
CA LYS A 67 -2.31 1.88 25.32
C LYS A 67 -3.50 1.08 25.89
N ASN A 68 -4.24 0.38 25.03
CA ASN A 68 -5.42 -0.41 25.37
C ASN A 68 -5.32 -1.78 24.70
N ASN A 69 -5.78 -2.85 25.37
CA ASN A 69 -5.82 -4.20 24.78
C ASN A 69 -6.70 -4.23 23.53
N SER A 70 -6.30 -5.02 22.54
CA SER A 70 -7.02 -5.12 21.27
C SER A 70 -6.76 -6.46 20.61
N GLU A 71 -7.83 -7.23 20.36
CA GLU A 71 -7.78 -8.54 19.71
C GLU A 71 -7.04 -8.50 18.36
N ILE A 72 -7.15 -7.39 17.60
CA ILE A 72 -6.48 -7.20 16.30
C ILE A 72 -4.95 -7.05 16.40
N LEU A 73 -4.42 -6.78 17.60
CA LEU A 73 -2.98 -6.58 17.83
C LEU A 73 -2.38 -7.70 18.69
N ASP A 74 -3.18 -8.69 19.08
CA ASP A 74 -2.75 -9.74 20.01
C ASP A 74 -1.75 -10.70 19.34
N ASP A 75 -1.84 -10.90 18.03
CA ASP A 75 -0.94 -11.77 17.23
C ASP A 75 0.23 -11.03 16.56
N ILE A 76 0.31 -9.70 16.68
CA ILE A 76 1.38 -8.89 16.07
C ILE A 76 2.61 -8.89 16.98
N GLY A 77 3.40 -9.97 16.92
CA GLY A 77 4.57 -10.30 17.75
C GLY A 77 5.44 -9.15 18.26
N ASN A 78 6.62 -8.89 17.67
CA ASN A 78 7.44 -7.73 18.03
C ASN A 78 6.86 -6.43 17.43
N ARG A 79 5.58 -6.14 17.65
CA ARG A 79 4.82 -4.88 17.54
C ARG A 79 5.40 -3.74 16.68
N HIS A 80 5.93 -4.01 15.49
CA HIS A 80 6.33 -2.98 14.53
C HIS A 80 5.36 -3.03 13.36
N VAL A 81 4.90 -1.87 12.91
CA VAL A 81 4.09 -1.74 11.69
C VAL A 81 4.69 -0.70 10.78
N TYR A 82 4.41 -0.81 9.49
CA TYR A 82 4.96 0.06 8.47
C TYR A 82 4.16 1.36 8.37
N PHE A 83 4.88 2.47 8.32
CA PHE A 83 4.34 3.82 8.23
C PHE A 83 4.92 4.53 7.01
N VAL A 84 4.06 5.16 6.21
CA VAL A 84 4.44 6.06 5.11
C VAL A 84 3.53 7.28 5.13
N HIS A 85 3.92 8.35 5.83
CA HIS A 85 3.07 9.54 5.98
C HIS A 85 3.85 10.80 6.38
N SER A 86 3.39 11.96 5.91
CA SER A 86 3.93 13.27 6.31
C SER A 86 3.14 13.92 7.46
N TYR A 87 1.91 13.46 7.68
CA TYR A 87 0.96 14.00 8.65
C TYR A 87 0.55 12.93 9.65
N ARG A 88 0.31 13.33 10.90
CA ARG A 88 -0.03 12.44 12.01
C ARG A 88 -1.28 12.92 12.74
N ALA A 89 -2.06 11.97 13.23
CA ALA A 89 -3.18 12.25 14.12
C ALA A 89 -2.69 12.88 15.44
N MET A 90 -3.30 14.01 15.82
CA MET A 90 -3.08 14.71 17.09
C MET A 90 -4.42 14.86 17.80
N PRO A 91 -4.89 13.81 18.52
CA PRO A 91 -6.17 13.85 19.23
C PRO A 91 -6.14 14.89 20.37
N LYS A 92 -7.27 15.59 20.56
CA LYS A 92 -7.44 16.49 21.72
C LYS A 92 -7.75 15.67 22.98
N PRO A 93 -7.20 16.04 24.15
CA PRO A 93 -7.47 15.33 25.41
C PRO A 93 -8.93 15.46 25.89
N GLU A 94 -9.58 16.56 25.54
CA GLU A 94 -10.91 16.92 26.02
C GLU A 94 -11.96 16.64 24.95
N GLY A 95 -12.59 15.50 25.12
CA GLY A 95 -13.76 15.07 24.38
C GLY A 95 -14.05 13.66 24.85
N LYS A 96 -15.30 13.37 25.20
CA LYS A 96 -15.72 11.97 25.16
C LYS A 96 -15.47 11.55 23.72
N ALA A 97 -14.36 10.86 23.43
CA ALA A 97 -14.36 9.92 22.34
C ALA A 97 -15.65 9.15 22.58
N SER A 98 -16.63 9.38 21.71
CA SER A 98 -17.88 8.67 21.77
C SER A 98 -17.51 7.19 21.87
N LYS A 99 -18.36 6.34 22.45
CA LYS A 99 -18.07 4.90 22.65
C LYS A 99 -17.59 4.14 21.39
N LEU A 100 -17.58 4.84 20.26
CA LEU A 100 -17.08 4.50 18.96
C LEU A 100 -15.57 4.29 18.87
N ALA A 101 -15.26 3.30 18.04
CA ALA A 101 -13.96 2.90 17.53
C ALA A 101 -13.10 2.09 18.52
N LYS A 102 -13.50 0.84 18.74
CA LYS A 102 -12.48 -0.21 18.80
C LYS A 102 -11.79 -0.29 17.42
N ARG A 103 -10.48 -0.01 17.36
CA ARG A 103 -9.42 -0.59 16.47
C ARG A 103 -8.54 0.40 15.67
N VAL A 104 -7.28 -0.01 15.47
CA VAL A 104 -6.06 0.69 14.96
C VAL A 104 -5.65 0.13 13.57
N ILE A 105 -4.60 0.71 12.93
CA ILE A 105 -4.34 1.17 11.53
C ILE A 105 -3.41 0.28 10.66
N ALA A 106 -3.49 0.33 9.29
CA ALA A 106 -2.37 0.58 8.31
C ALA A 106 -2.75 0.63 6.79
N CYS A 107 -2.30 1.71 6.09
CA CYS A 107 -2.11 2.09 4.64
C CYS A 107 -3.16 1.99 3.48
N LEU A 108 -3.52 3.15 2.85
CA LEU A 108 -3.59 3.48 1.38
C LEU A 108 -4.13 4.93 1.07
N ASP A 109 -3.81 5.46 -0.14
CA ASP A 109 -3.84 6.85 -0.69
C ASP A 109 -5.23 7.51 -0.88
N VAL A 110 -5.33 8.84 -0.84
CA VAL A 110 -6.56 9.64 -1.10
C VAL A 110 -6.29 10.89 -1.95
N ARG A 111 -7.25 11.23 -2.83
CA ARG A 111 -7.19 12.40 -3.73
C ARG A 111 -8.49 13.21 -3.75
N THR A 112 -8.40 14.37 -4.38
CA THR A 112 -9.52 15.28 -4.66
C THR A 112 -10.02 15.07 -6.10
N ASN A 113 -11.34 14.96 -6.32
CA ASN A 113 -11.93 14.91 -7.66
C ASN A 113 -12.00 16.32 -8.31
N ASP A 114 -12.50 16.38 -9.55
CA ASP A 114 -12.59 17.62 -10.34
C ASP A 114 -13.57 18.67 -9.76
N ASN A 115 -14.38 18.29 -8.78
CA ASN A 115 -15.30 19.19 -8.06
C ASN A 115 -14.74 19.68 -6.72
N GLY A 116 -13.52 19.28 -6.34
CA GLY A 116 -12.95 19.64 -5.03
C GLY A 116 -13.38 18.72 -3.89
N ASP A 117 -14.14 17.65 -4.16
CA ASP A 117 -14.52 16.69 -3.14
C ASP A 117 -13.38 15.71 -2.86
N LEU A 118 -13.17 15.39 -1.59
CA LEU A 118 -12.31 14.28 -1.18
C LEU A 118 -12.97 12.98 -1.63
N VAL A 119 -12.32 12.27 -2.56
CA VAL A 119 -12.79 10.98 -3.07
C VAL A 119 -11.81 9.89 -2.66
N VAL A 120 -12.33 8.91 -1.90
CA VAL A 120 -11.65 7.65 -1.62
C VAL A 120 -11.90 6.72 -2.82
N THR A 121 -10.95 6.60 -3.75
CA THR A 121 -11.04 5.58 -4.80
C THR A 121 -10.39 4.28 -4.31
N LYS A 122 -11.19 3.44 -3.67
CA LYS A 122 -11.10 1.98 -3.81
C LYS A 122 -12.12 1.61 -4.88
N GLY A 123 -11.79 0.68 -5.78
CA GLY A 123 -12.75 0.13 -6.74
C GLY A 123 -14.10 -0.08 -6.06
N ASP A 124 -15.08 0.59 -6.62
CA ASP A 124 -16.42 0.67 -6.08
C ASP A 124 -16.99 -0.78 -6.22
N GLN A 125 -17.69 -1.27 -5.19
CA GLN A 125 -18.10 -2.68 -4.95
C GLN A 125 -17.00 -3.76 -4.82
N TYR A 126 -16.78 -4.23 -3.58
CA TYR A 126 -16.45 -5.63 -3.31
C TYR A 126 -17.68 -6.29 -2.68
N ASP A 127 -18.23 -7.30 -3.34
CA ASP A 127 -19.28 -8.16 -2.82
C ASP A 127 -18.64 -9.14 -1.82
N VAL A 128 -18.82 -8.88 -0.53
CA VAL A 128 -18.38 -9.82 0.53
C VAL A 128 -19.43 -10.93 0.59
N ARG A 129 -19.20 -12.01 -0.15
CA ARG A 129 -19.94 -13.25 0.06
C ARG A 129 -19.35 -13.96 1.27
N GLU A 130 -20.17 -14.10 2.31
CA GLU A 130 -19.91 -14.98 3.46
C GLU A 130 -19.64 -16.42 2.96
N HIS A 131 -18.56 -17.04 3.45
CA HIS A 131 -18.70 -17.94 4.61
C HIS A 131 -17.35 -18.49 5.12
N THR A 132 -17.24 -18.47 6.45
CA THR A 132 -16.40 -19.31 7.34
C THR A 132 -15.09 -18.74 7.88
N LYS A 133 -14.75 -19.28 9.05
CA LYS A 133 -14.03 -18.70 10.21
C LYS A 133 -12.55 -18.49 9.97
N GLU A 134 -12.03 -17.40 10.55
CA GLU A 134 -10.61 -17.00 10.66
C GLU A 134 -10.00 -16.44 9.36
N ASN A 135 -9.76 -15.12 9.34
CA ASN A 135 -8.60 -14.43 8.74
C ASN A 135 -8.86 -12.91 8.70
N GLU A 136 -8.12 -12.17 9.51
CA GLU A 136 -8.01 -10.71 9.41
C GLU A 136 -7.18 -10.37 8.16
N ALA A 137 -7.63 -9.41 7.34
CA ALA A 137 -6.94 -9.06 6.10
C ALA A 137 -5.66 -8.26 6.39
N VAL A 138 -4.52 -8.95 6.51
CA VAL A 138 -3.19 -8.35 6.67
C VAL A 138 -2.57 -8.12 5.29
N VAL A 139 -2.36 -6.85 4.91
CA VAL A 139 -1.60 -6.50 3.70
C VAL A 139 -0.12 -6.32 4.07
N VAL A 140 0.77 -7.04 3.39
CA VAL A 140 2.22 -6.93 3.63
C VAL A 140 2.89 -6.20 2.47
N SER A 141 3.64 -5.14 2.78
CA SER A 141 4.45 -4.42 1.81
C SER A 141 5.83 -5.03 1.70
N ILE A 142 6.29 -5.28 0.47
CA ILE A 142 7.64 -5.76 0.17
C ILE A 142 8.34 -4.72 -0.71
N ASP A 143 9.53 -4.28 -0.27
CA ASP A 143 10.36 -3.28 -0.95
C ASP A 143 11.68 -3.90 -1.43
N PRO A 144 11.67 -4.64 -2.54
CA PRO A 144 12.87 -5.25 -3.08
C PRO A 144 13.65 -4.30 -3.99
N ARG A 145 14.95 -4.57 -4.06
CA ARG A 145 15.88 -4.02 -5.05
C ARG A 145 16.48 -5.16 -5.84
N ARG A 146 16.56 -5.00 -7.16
CA ARG A 146 17.17 -5.97 -8.08
C ARG A 146 18.69 -6.01 -7.86
N VAL A 147 19.24 -7.22 -7.81
CA VAL A 147 20.67 -7.48 -7.75
C VAL A 147 21.02 -8.44 -8.88
N TYR A 148 21.79 -7.96 -9.85
CA TYR A 148 22.21 -8.73 -11.02
C TYR A 148 23.22 -9.83 -10.65
N LEU A 149 23.12 -10.96 -11.33
CA LEU A 149 23.93 -12.16 -11.11
C LEU A 149 24.51 -12.65 -12.44
N LYS A 150 25.71 -13.25 -12.38
CA LYS A 150 26.29 -13.92 -13.55
C LYS A 150 25.73 -15.33 -13.68
N ASN A 151 25.62 -16.04 -12.56
CA ASN A 151 24.98 -17.35 -12.46
C ASN A 151 23.85 -17.30 -11.43
N PRO A 152 22.75 -18.05 -11.65
CA PRO A 152 21.64 -18.09 -10.70
C PRO A 152 22.06 -18.69 -9.34
N ASP A 153 23.11 -19.51 -9.30
CA ASP A 153 23.63 -20.16 -8.09
C ASP A 153 24.61 -19.29 -7.29
N ASP A 154 24.87 -18.05 -7.72
CA ASP A 154 25.75 -17.11 -7.02
C ASP A 154 25.14 -16.61 -5.69
N VAL A 155 23.88 -16.96 -5.40
CA VAL A 155 23.15 -16.60 -4.19
C VAL A 155 22.30 -17.78 -3.71
N GLU A 156 22.10 -17.90 -2.39
CA GLU A 156 21.27 -18.95 -1.78
C GLU A 156 19.75 -18.70 -1.93
N PHE A 157 19.37 -17.52 -2.43
CA PHE A 157 17.98 -17.08 -2.60
C PHE A 157 17.49 -17.32 -4.03
N LYS A 158 16.17 -17.30 -4.23
CA LYS A 158 15.57 -17.51 -5.54
C LYS A 158 16.02 -16.46 -6.55
N ALA A 159 16.86 -16.90 -7.49
CA ALA A 159 17.20 -16.16 -8.68
C ALA A 159 16.18 -16.41 -9.81
N VAL A 160 16.07 -15.43 -10.70
CA VAL A 160 15.18 -15.42 -11.87
C VAL A 160 16.01 -14.99 -13.08
N ARG A 161 15.72 -15.61 -14.23
CA ARG A 161 16.26 -15.16 -15.51
C ARG A 161 15.48 -13.92 -15.97
N LEU A 162 16.20 -12.86 -16.27
CA LEU A 162 15.61 -11.58 -16.68
C LEU A 162 15.09 -11.63 -18.11
N THR A 163 13.97 -10.95 -18.35
CA THR A 163 13.46 -10.70 -19.71
C THR A 163 14.40 -9.77 -20.48
N ASN A 164 14.99 -8.78 -19.79
CA ASN A 164 15.97 -7.85 -20.34
C ASN A 164 17.30 -7.97 -19.57
N PRO A 165 18.44 -8.22 -20.25
CA PRO A 165 19.73 -8.32 -19.59
C PRO A 165 20.12 -7.07 -18.79
N GLY A 166 20.92 -7.27 -17.75
CA GLY A 166 21.50 -6.20 -16.95
C GLY A 166 22.49 -5.31 -17.72
N PRO A 167 22.96 -4.21 -17.10
CA PRO A 167 23.85 -3.24 -17.75
C PRO A 167 25.13 -3.82 -18.34
N ASN A 168 25.61 -4.95 -17.82
CA ASN A 168 26.82 -5.63 -18.29
C ASN A 168 26.51 -6.98 -18.95
N GLY A 169 25.25 -7.23 -19.33
CA GLY A 169 24.81 -8.49 -19.94
C GLY A 169 24.46 -9.59 -18.93
N GLU A 170 24.21 -9.24 -17.66
CA GLU A 170 23.76 -10.20 -16.66
C GLU A 170 22.37 -10.73 -17.03
N GLU A 171 22.25 -12.06 -17.23
CA GLU A 171 20.96 -12.69 -17.59
C GLU A 171 20.10 -13.05 -16.38
N TYR A 172 20.65 -12.96 -15.17
CA TYR A 172 19.98 -13.38 -13.93
C TYR A 172 19.95 -12.23 -12.93
N ALA A 173 18.96 -12.26 -12.06
CA ALA A 173 18.92 -11.44 -10.86
C ALA A 173 18.21 -12.16 -9.72
N TRP A 174 18.46 -11.70 -8.51
CA TRP A 174 17.56 -11.92 -7.38
C TRP A 174 17.08 -10.57 -6.86
N TYR A 175 15.97 -10.59 -6.13
CA TYR A 175 15.31 -9.40 -5.64
C TYR A 175 15.53 -9.30 -4.13
N GLN A 176 16.55 -8.56 -3.73
CA GLN A 176 16.93 -8.40 -2.33
C GLN A 176 15.93 -7.51 -1.59
N CYS A 177 15.32 -7.99 -0.52
CA CYS A 177 14.47 -7.16 0.33
C CYS A 177 15.30 -6.06 1.02
N THR A 178 14.67 -4.91 1.21
CA THR A 178 15.31 -3.78 1.87
C THR A 178 14.48 -3.28 3.04
N VAL A 179 15.11 -2.48 3.88
CA VAL A 179 14.47 -1.68 4.93
C VAL A 179 14.99 -0.25 4.88
N ASN A 180 14.52 0.59 5.80
CA ASN A 180 14.93 2.00 5.92
C ASN A 180 14.71 2.79 4.61
N GLY A 181 13.60 2.48 3.91
CA GLY A 181 13.22 3.08 2.63
C GLY A 181 14.20 2.75 1.51
N GLY A 182 14.57 1.47 1.34
CA GLY A 182 15.48 1.03 0.28
C GLY A 182 16.97 1.18 0.56
N ARG A 183 17.35 1.80 1.69
CA ARG A 183 18.75 2.16 1.96
C ARG A 183 19.58 1.00 2.50
N GLU A 184 18.95 0.05 3.17
CA GLU A 184 19.64 -1.08 3.80
C GLU A 184 19.08 -2.39 3.25
N GLY A 185 19.94 -3.20 2.64
CA GLY A 185 19.57 -4.53 2.18
C GLY A 185 19.50 -5.52 3.34
N ARG A 186 18.60 -6.49 3.24
CA ARG A 186 18.52 -7.64 4.15
C ARG A 186 18.99 -8.91 3.41
N PRO A 187 19.56 -9.89 4.12
CA PRO A 187 19.93 -11.17 3.53
C PRO A 187 18.67 -12.05 3.40
N ILE A 188 17.69 -11.60 2.61
CA ILE A 188 16.47 -12.33 2.27
C ILE A 188 15.95 -11.81 0.93
N GLY A 189 15.49 -12.72 0.07
CA GLY A 189 14.87 -12.36 -1.20
C GLY A 189 13.37 -12.09 -1.08
N ALA A 190 12.83 -11.36 -2.04
CA ALA A 190 11.41 -11.05 -2.14
C ALA A 190 10.55 -12.31 -2.24
N TYR A 191 11.05 -13.33 -2.93
CA TYR A 191 10.40 -14.63 -3.05
C TYR A 191 10.25 -15.32 -1.69
N GLU A 192 11.35 -15.44 -0.95
CA GLU A 192 11.34 -16.09 0.36
C GLU A 192 10.46 -15.34 1.35
N LEU A 193 10.52 -13.99 1.33
CA LEU A 193 9.67 -13.17 2.17
C LEU A 193 8.19 -13.34 1.80
N ALA A 194 7.84 -13.32 0.51
CA ALA A 194 6.47 -13.48 0.05
C ALA A 194 5.85 -14.82 0.48
N LYS A 195 6.59 -15.92 0.34
CA LYS A 195 6.17 -17.25 0.83
C LYS A 195 5.98 -17.26 2.34
N ALA A 196 6.95 -16.73 3.08
CA ALA A 196 6.88 -16.71 4.54
C ALA A 196 5.69 -15.88 5.06
N VAL A 197 5.42 -14.70 4.48
CA VAL A 197 4.32 -13.85 4.95
C VAL A 197 2.96 -14.41 4.58
N GLU A 198 2.83 -15.10 3.44
CA GLU A 198 1.65 -15.89 3.10
C GLU A 198 1.40 -16.98 4.14
N GLU A 199 2.42 -17.77 4.49
CA GLU A 199 2.32 -18.83 5.51
C GLU A 199 1.96 -18.28 6.90
N LEU A 200 2.36 -17.03 7.19
CA LEU A 200 2.03 -16.32 8.42
C LEU A 200 0.63 -15.67 8.40
N GLY A 201 -0.13 -15.80 7.31
CA GLY A 201 -1.51 -15.32 7.22
C GLY A 201 -1.69 -13.96 6.56
N ALA A 202 -0.73 -13.47 5.77
CA ALA A 202 -0.95 -12.31 4.91
C ALA A 202 -2.13 -12.59 3.95
N GLY A 203 -3.04 -11.64 3.82
CA GLY A 203 -4.19 -11.70 2.92
C GLY A 203 -3.94 -11.06 1.55
N GLU A 204 -2.90 -10.23 1.42
CA GLU A 204 -2.52 -9.55 0.17
C GLU A 204 -1.07 -9.03 0.27
N ILE A 205 -0.37 -8.93 -0.86
CA ILE A 205 0.98 -8.38 -0.96
C ILE A 205 0.95 -7.08 -1.77
N LEU A 206 1.45 -5.99 -1.18
CA LEU A 206 1.82 -4.77 -1.91
C LEU A 206 3.28 -4.89 -2.34
N LEU A 207 3.51 -5.13 -3.63
CA LEU A 207 4.83 -5.37 -4.18
C LEU A 207 5.37 -4.12 -4.87
N ASN A 208 6.24 -3.39 -4.17
CA ASN A 208 6.95 -2.25 -4.73
C ASN A 208 8.17 -2.71 -5.53
N CYS A 209 8.82 -1.78 -6.21
CA CYS A 209 10.12 -2.00 -6.85
C CYS A 209 10.97 -0.72 -6.73
N ILE A 210 12.07 -0.81 -5.97
CA ILE A 210 12.95 0.35 -5.72
C ILE A 210 13.56 0.88 -7.02
N ASP A 211 13.95 -0.01 -7.93
CA ASP A 211 14.62 0.38 -9.17
C ASP A 211 13.67 1.04 -10.16
N CYS A 212 12.38 0.69 -10.11
CA CYS A 212 11.35 1.28 -10.97
C CYS A 212 10.69 2.53 -10.38
N ASP A 213 10.84 2.79 -9.07
CA ASP A 213 10.16 3.91 -8.41
C ASP A 213 10.54 5.26 -9.03
N GLY A 214 9.53 6.08 -9.31
CA GLY A 214 9.68 7.39 -9.95
C GLY A 214 10.14 7.38 -11.42
N GLN A 215 10.47 6.23 -12.02
CA GLN A 215 11.07 6.19 -13.36
C GLN A 215 10.05 6.40 -14.49
N GLY A 216 8.79 5.99 -14.29
CA GLY A 216 7.75 6.09 -15.32
C GLY A 216 7.99 5.20 -16.55
N LYS A 217 8.81 4.15 -16.42
CA LYS A 217 9.21 3.25 -17.52
C LYS A 217 8.50 1.89 -17.49
N GLY A 218 7.46 1.76 -16.67
CA GLY A 218 6.72 0.52 -16.49
C GLY A 218 7.08 -0.22 -15.21
N PHE A 219 6.25 -1.21 -14.90
CA PHE A 219 6.45 -2.09 -13.75
C PHE A 219 7.57 -3.09 -13.99
N ASP A 220 8.12 -3.65 -12.91
CA ASP A 220 9.07 -4.76 -13.02
C ASP A 220 8.33 -6.09 -13.25
N ILE A 221 8.17 -6.46 -14.52
CA ILE A 221 7.43 -7.66 -14.93
C ILE A 221 8.08 -8.95 -14.37
N ASP A 222 9.40 -9.03 -14.36
CA ASP A 222 10.12 -10.22 -13.88
C ASP A 222 9.90 -10.42 -12.37
N LEU A 223 9.94 -9.33 -11.59
CA LEU A 223 9.63 -9.33 -10.16
C LEU A 223 8.17 -9.72 -9.88
N ILE A 224 7.23 -9.05 -10.56
CA ILE A 224 5.81 -9.25 -10.31
C ILE A 224 5.42 -10.67 -10.69
N LYS A 225 5.92 -11.17 -11.82
CA LYS A 225 5.72 -12.56 -12.22
C LYS A 225 6.33 -13.53 -11.19
N LEU A 226 7.56 -13.29 -10.74
CA LEU A 226 8.21 -14.13 -9.72
C LEU A 226 7.34 -14.30 -8.48
N ILE A 227 6.74 -13.22 -7.97
CA ILE A 227 5.97 -13.26 -6.73
C ILE A 227 4.54 -13.74 -6.97
N SER A 228 3.85 -13.21 -7.98
CA SER A 228 2.47 -13.59 -8.28
C SER A 228 2.32 -15.05 -8.74
N ASP A 229 3.36 -15.66 -9.32
CA ASP A 229 3.37 -17.10 -9.61
C ASP A 229 3.67 -17.97 -8.36
N ALA A 230 4.22 -17.38 -7.29
CA ALA A 230 4.71 -18.10 -6.11
C ALA A 230 3.70 -18.17 -4.96
N VAL A 231 2.81 -17.18 -4.86
CA VAL A 231 1.80 -17.07 -3.80
C VAL A 231 0.39 -17.28 -4.36
N SER A 232 -0.52 -17.68 -3.49
CA SER A 232 -1.95 -17.86 -3.76
C SER A 232 -2.81 -16.64 -3.38
N ILE A 233 -2.25 -15.72 -2.59
CA ILE A 233 -2.90 -14.47 -2.19
C ILE A 233 -2.72 -13.36 -3.24
N PRO A 234 -3.64 -12.39 -3.33
CA PRO A 234 -3.54 -11.28 -4.27
C PRO A 234 -2.21 -10.50 -4.17
N VAL A 235 -1.69 -10.10 -5.33
CA VAL A 235 -0.49 -9.27 -5.44
C VAL A 235 -0.82 -7.97 -6.16
N ILE A 236 -0.54 -6.84 -5.51
CA ILE A 236 -0.64 -5.50 -6.08
C ILE A 236 0.72 -5.11 -6.66
N ALA A 237 0.78 -4.95 -7.99
CA ALA A 237 1.94 -4.40 -8.67
C ALA A 237 2.09 -2.90 -8.39
N SER A 238 3.23 -2.45 -7.87
CA SER A 238 3.51 -1.05 -7.56
C SER A 238 4.87 -0.63 -8.10
N SER A 239 5.10 0.70 -8.15
CA SER A 239 6.32 1.37 -8.63
C SER A 239 6.62 1.21 -10.13
N GLY A 240 6.64 2.33 -10.86
CA GLY A 240 7.18 2.40 -12.23
C GLY A 240 6.20 2.80 -13.34
N ALA A 241 4.90 2.69 -13.13
CA ALA A 241 3.90 3.10 -14.12
C ALA A 241 4.07 4.57 -14.55
N GLY A 242 4.25 4.78 -15.87
CA GLY A 242 4.33 6.08 -16.53
C GLY A 242 3.20 6.38 -17.54
N GLY A 243 2.32 5.43 -17.80
CA GLY A 243 1.43 5.44 -18.97
C GLY A 243 0.43 4.28 -18.93
N VAL A 244 -0.66 4.38 -19.70
CA VAL A 244 -1.76 3.39 -19.70
C VAL A 244 -1.30 1.99 -20.12
N GLU A 245 -0.36 1.91 -21.05
CA GLU A 245 0.19 0.65 -21.57
C GLU A 245 0.89 -0.21 -20.52
N HIS A 246 1.46 0.42 -19.49
CA HIS A 246 2.11 -0.32 -18.41
C HIS A 246 1.10 -1.14 -17.59
N PHE A 247 -0.18 -0.72 -17.55
CA PHE A 247 -1.23 -1.45 -16.85
C PHE A 247 -1.70 -2.67 -17.66
N SER A 248 -1.93 -2.53 -18.96
CA SER A 248 -2.26 -3.69 -19.80
C SER A 248 -1.10 -4.67 -19.85
N GLU A 249 0.15 -4.18 -19.93
CA GLU A 249 1.34 -5.02 -19.91
C GLU A 249 1.45 -5.87 -18.64
N VAL A 250 1.27 -5.26 -17.45
CA VAL A 250 1.41 -6.01 -16.19
C VAL A 250 0.34 -7.08 -16.03
N PHE A 251 -0.93 -6.79 -16.41
CA PHE A 251 -2.00 -7.78 -16.35
C PHE A 251 -1.88 -8.86 -17.43
N ALA A 252 -1.32 -8.54 -18.59
CA ALA A 252 -1.12 -9.52 -19.67
C ALA A 252 0.06 -10.46 -19.39
N LYS A 253 1.11 -10.00 -18.72
CA LYS A 253 2.36 -10.75 -18.53
C LYS A 253 2.50 -11.42 -17.16
N THR A 254 1.64 -11.08 -16.19
CA THR A 254 1.76 -11.55 -14.80
C THR A 254 0.41 -11.94 -14.21
N ASN A 255 0.42 -12.55 -13.03
CA ASN A 255 -0.78 -12.87 -12.25
C ASN A 255 -1.12 -11.78 -11.22
N ALA A 256 -0.68 -10.53 -11.45
CA ALA A 256 -1.02 -9.41 -10.57
C ALA A 256 -2.55 -9.21 -10.51
N SER A 257 -3.08 -9.12 -9.29
CA SER A 257 -4.51 -8.93 -9.05
C SER A 257 -4.92 -7.46 -9.11
N ALA A 258 -3.96 -6.56 -8.89
CA ALA A 258 -4.14 -5.12 -9.00
C ALA A 258 -2.84 -4.43 -9.42
N ALA A 259 -2.96 -3.20 -9.88
CA ALA A 259 -1.85 -2.33 -10.21
C ALA A 259 -2.03 -0.95 -9.56
N LEU A 260 -0.97 -0.42 -8.96
CA LEU A 260 -0.93 0.83 -8.23
C LEU A 260 0.03 1.80 -8.92
N ALA A 261 -0.43 3.03 -9.11
CA ALA A 261 0.44 4.14 -9.47
C ALA A 261 0.12 5.37 -8.62
N ALA A 262 1.15 6.17 -8.32
CA ALA A 262 1.01 7.40 -7.54
C ALA A 262 1.37 8.64 -8.38
N GLY A 263 2.62 8.74 -8.82
CA GLY A 263 3.17 9.94 -9.45
C GLY A 263 2.40 10.45 -10.67
N ILE A 264 2.06 9.56 -11.61
CA ILE A 264 1.38 9.92 -12.88
C ILE A 264 0.00 10.53 -12.65
N PHE A 265 -0.69 10.11 -11.59
CA PHE A 265 -2.01 10.62 -11.29
C PHE A 265 -1.93 11.90 -10.46
N HIS A 266 -1.01 11.98 -9.49
CA HIS A 266 -0.81 13.19 -8.70
C HIS A 266 -0.38 14.38 -9.58
N ARG A 267 0.48 14.13 -10.58
CA ARG A 267 0.90 15.12 -11.56
C ARG A 267 -0.10 15.35 -12.70
N LYS A 268 -1.23 14.63 -12.70
CA LYS A 268 -2.28 14.69 -13.73
C LYS A 268 -1.77 14.41 -15.16
N GLU A 269 -0.71 13.60 -15.28
CA GLU A 269 -0.12 13.21 -16.57
C GLU A 269 -1.00 12.16 -17.27
N VAL A 270 -1.58 11.25 -16.49
CA VAL A 270 -2.46 10.19 -16.97
C VAL A 270 -3.71 10.19 -16.09
N PRO A 271 -4.92 10.45 -16.61
CA PRO A 271 -6.15 10.29 -15.85
C PRO A 271 -6.45 8.82 -15.54
N VAL A 272 -7.02 8.53 -14.37
CA VAL A 272 -7.48 7.16 -14.01
C VAL A 272 -8.48 6.64 -15.04
N GLN A 273 -9.36 7.51 -15.54
CA GLN A 273 -10.34 7.17 -16.56
C GLN A 273 -9.67 6.68 -17.86
N SER A 274 -8.56 7.29 -18.28
CA SER A 274 -7.82 6.85 -19.46
C SER A 274 -7.21 5.46 -19.29
N VAL A 275 -6.78 5.10 -18.08
CA VAL A 275 -6.33 3.73 -17.76
C VAL A 275 -7.49 2.75 -17.88
N LYS A 276 -8.66 3.07 -17.32
CA LYS A 276 -9.85 2.21 -17.41
C LYS A 276 -10.30 2.00 -18.86
N GLU A 277 -10.40 3.08 -19.62
CA GLU A 277 -10.77 3.02 -21.04
C GLU A 277 -9.78 2.20 -21.86
N HIS A 278 -8.49 2.33 -21.56
CA HIS A 278 -7.44 1.52 -22.17
C HIS A 278 -7.59 0.03 -21.86
N LEU A 279 -7.68 -0.33 -20.58
CA LEU A 279 -7.84 -1.71 -20.13
C LEU A 279 -9.12 -2.34 -20.70
N SER A 280 -10.22 -1.58 -20.73
CA SER A 280 -11.47 -2.01 -21.34
C SER A 280 -11.33 -2.31 -22.84
N LYS A 281 -10.57 -1.49 -23.58
CA LYS A 281 -10.26 -1.73 -25.01
C LYS A 281 -9.38 -2.96 -25.23
N GLU A 282 -8.44 -3.21 -24.32
CA GLU A 282 -7.58 -4.41 -24.34
C GLU A 282 -8.29 -5.68 -23.86
N GLY A 283 -9.59 -5.59 -23.52
CA GLY A 283 -10.39 -6.74 -23.09
C GLY A 283 -10.19 -7.15 -21.63
N ILE A 284 -9.55 -6.30 -20.82
CA ILE A 284 -9.36 -6.51 -19.39
C ILE A 284 -10.58 -5.95 -18.66
N GLU A 285 -11.25 -6.78 -17.86
CA GLU A 285 -12.42 -6.37 -17.10
C GLU A 285 -12.05 -5.28 -16.09
N VAL A 286 -12.71 -4.13 -16.22
CA VAL A 286 -12.53 -2.99 -15.35
C VAL A 286 -13.87 -2.38 -15.01
N ARG A 287 -13.99 -1.88 -13.79
CA ARG A 287 -15.15 -1.08 -13.40
C ARG A 287 -15.06 0.29 -14.07
N ILE A 288 -15.98 0.58 -14.99
CA ILE A 288 -16.15 1.90 -15.61
C ILE A 288 -16.79 2.85 -14.61
#